data_AF-A0AAD9QU80-F1
#
_entry.id   AF-A0AAD9QU80-F1
#
_cell.length_a   1.000
_cell.length_b   1.000
_cell.length_c   1.000
_cell.angle_alpha   90.00
_cell.angle_beta   90.00
_cell.angle_gamma   90.00
#
_symmetry.space_group_name_H-M   'P 1'
#
loop_
_entity.id
_entity.type
_entity.pdbx_description
1 polymer ?
#
loop_
_entity_poly.entity_id
_entity_poly.type
_entity_poly.pdbx_seq_one_letter_code
_entity_poly.pdbx_strand_id
1 'polypeptide(L)'
;MLSSWDPSGVRDAIDSIVPHAFGEYDKCGSWCKFLKDPVAKYSSLPNGVGLHGESLRAELTKVFLVSAQNAKKLAPCGNTLPNESFNNSVASKAPKAWHYSGSESLVYRVKTLDSHMTNNVSEDCVIGFVETLALFKKALTNREKYSQESLDADLLGVRYSTQNSLEDVRPLQRLVSCKEVTRKYMIESSFTTEFVVRSAKYCVQKKFNLQTLHPLVTAKVVSKGMAEKIAGPGLTFHHLQLSFQRGGQDGLSNILSEKINGKARVTSNRRIISELSNFFNYNK
;
A
#
# COMPACT_ATOMS: atom_id res chain seq x y z
N MET A 1 -2.56 11.70 -28.83
CA MET A 1 -1.89 10.47 -28.39
C MET A 1 -0.40 10.66 -28.65
N LEU A 2 0.41 10.85 -27.61
CA LEU A 2 1.87 10.81 -27.76
C LEU A 2 2.24 9.36 -28.11
N SER A 3 2.97 9.17 -29.21
CA SER A 3 3.60 7.91 -29.58
C SER A 3 4.50 7.46 -28.44
N SER A 4 3.99 6.60 -27.56
CA SER A 4 4.57 6.26 -26.26
C SER A 4 5.87 5.43 -26.30
N TRP A 5 6.59 5.47 -27.43
CA TRP A 5 7.75 4.61 -27.68
C TRP A 5 8.83 5.27 -28.55
N ASP A 6 8.65 6.53 -28.98
CA ASP A 6 9.66 7.22 -29.79
C ASP A 6 10.61 8.04 -28.90
N PRO A 7 11.93 7.71 -28.87
CA PRO A 7 12.93 8.50 -28.16
C PRO A 7 12.96 9.98 -28.56
N SER A 8 12.57 10.29 -29.79
CA SER A 8 12.54 11.68 -30.30
C SER A 8 11.40 12.44 -29.64
N GLY A 9 10.18 11.90 -29.65
CA GLY A 9 9.05 12.49 -28.93
C GLY A 9 9.27 12.67 -27.41
N VAL A 10 9.99 11.75 -26.76
CA VAL A 10 10.37 11.89 -25.34
C VAL A 10 11.39 13.01 -25.13
N ARG A 11 12.37 13.12 -26.02
CA ARG A 11 13.34 14.22 -25.99
C ARG A 11 12.63 15.57 -26.17
N ASP A 12 11.78 15.69 -27.18
CA ASP A 12 11.06 16.93 -27.48
C ASP A 12 10.16 17.34 -26.30
N ALA A 13 9.51 16.37 -25.66
CA ALA A 13 8.73 16.61 -24.45
C ALA A 13 9.61 17.14 -23.29
N ILE A 14 10.79 16.54 -23.05
CA ILE A 14 11.72 17.00 -22.01
C ILE A 14 12.26 18.40 -22.33
N ASP A 15 12.64 18.65 -23.57
CA ASP A 15 13.18 19.94 -24.02
C ASP A 15 12.13 21.07 -23.94
N SER A 16 10.83 20.73 -23.95
CA SER A 16 9.74 21.68 -23.77
C SER A 16 9.46 22.06 -22.30
N ILE A 17 9.99 21.32 -21.31
CA ILE A 17 9.68 21.54 -19.88
C ILE A 17 10.17 22.91 -19.39
N VAL A 18 11.42 23.24 -19.67
CA VAL A 18 12.02 24.51 -19.18
C VAL A 18 11.37 25.71 -19.87
N PRO A 19 11.27 25.78 -21.21
CA PRO A 19 10.53 26.87 -21.87
C PRO A 19 9.10 27.01 -21.34
N HIS A 20 8.38 25.89 -21.20
CA HIS A 20 7.02 25.89 -20.66
C HIS A 20 6.98 26.51 -19.26
N ALA A 21 7.86 26.10 -18.34
CA ALA A 21 7.87 26.65 -16.98
C ALA A 21 8.18 28.16 -16.92
N PHE A 22 8.82 28.72 -17.94
CA PHE A 22 9.14 30.14 -18.09
C PHE A 22 8.12 30.92 -18.94
N GLY A 23 7.01 30.28 -19.33
CA GLY A 23 5.93 30.92 -20.09
C GLY A 23 6.12 30.93 -21.61
N GLU A 24 7.07 30.16 -22.14
CA GLU A 24 7.30 29.98 -23.57
C GLU A 24 6.64 28.69 -24.04
N TYR A 25 5.65 28.80 -24.94
CA TYR A 25 4.81 27.66 -25.32
C TYR A 25 5.05 27.14 -26.74
N ASP A 26 6.01 27.71 -27.48
CA ASP A 26 6.25 27.40 -28.90
C ASP A 26 6.61 25.93 -29.16
N LYS A 27 7.21 25.28 -28.18
CA LYS A 27 7.65 23.87 -28.23
C LYS A 27 6.70 22.90 -27.52
N CYS A 28 5.54 23.39 -27.07
CA CYS A 28 4.58 22.56 -26.36
C CYS A 28 3.74 21.69 -27.30
N GLY A 29 3.33 20.52 -26.82
CA GLY A 29 2.44 19.62 -27.53
C GLY A 29 0.97 19.71 -27.08
N SER A 30 0.13 18.81 -27.60
CA SER A 30 -1.31 18.71 -27.27
C SER A 30 -1.66 18.57 -25.77
N TRP A 31 -0.67 18.24 -24.93
CA TRP A 31 -0.77 18.13 -23.49
C TRP A 31 -0.79 19.50 -22.78
N CYS A 32 -0.28 20.55 -23.42
CA CYS A 32 -0.14 21.86 -22.80
C CYS A 32 -1.49 22.57 -22.67
N LYS A 33 -1.84 22.92 -21.43
CA LYS A 33 -3.08 23.65 -21.12
C LYS A 33 -3.03 25.09 -21.65
N PHE A 34 -1.87 25.74 -21.60
CA PHE A 34 -1.69 27.15 -21.98
C PHE A 34 -1.82 27.40 -23.50
N LEU A 35 -1.64 26.36 -24.33
CA LEU A 35 -1.96 26.45 -25.77
C LEU A 35 -3.46 26.55 -26.03
N LYS A 36 -4.30 26.03 -25.12
CA LYS A 36 -5.77 26.06 -25.22
C LYS A 36 -6.37 27.24 -24.47
N ASP A 37 -5.73 27.65 -23.38
CA ASP A 37 -6.16 28.73 -22.50
C ASP A 37 -4.95 29.57 -22.06
N PRO A 38 -4.62 30.65 -22.80
CA PRO A 38 -3.48 31.52 -22.49
C PRO A 38 -3.59 32.25 -21.14
N VAL A 39 -4.78 32.28 -20.52
CA VAL A 39 -5.04 32.96 -19.23
C VAL A 39 -5.01 31.96 -18.06
N ALA A 40 -4.72 30.69 -18.33
CA ALA A 40 -4.57 29.68 -17.30
C ALA A 40 -3.47 30.06 -16.28
N LYS A 41 -3.60 29.57 -15.04
CA LYS A 41 -2.58 29.70 -14.00
C LYS A 41 -1.84 28.37 -13.81
N TYR A 42 -0.56 28.45 -13.47
CA TYR A 42 0.20 27.27 -13.07
C TYR A 42 -0.34 26.72 -11.74
N SER A 43 -0.78 25.47 -11.73
CA SER A 43 -1.27 24.82 -10.49
C SER A 43 -0.15 24.48 -9.51
N SER A 44 1.08 24.34 -10.01
CA SER A 44 2.21 23.79 -9.26
C SER A 44 3.30 24.82 -8.95
N LEU A 45 3.16 26.06 -9.43
CA LEU A 45 4.12 27.14 -9.19
C LEU A 45 3.55 28.19 -8.22
N PRO A 46 4.39 28.78 -7.35
CA PRO A 46 3.97 29.85 -6.45
C PRO A 46 3.28 31.00 -7.21
N ASN A 47 2.18 31.51 -6.66
CA ASN A 47 1.36 32.59 -7.24
C ASN A 47 0.76 32.28 -8.64
N GLY A 48 0.91 31.06 -9.14
CA GLY A 48 0.37 30.62 -10.43
C GLY A 48 1.01 31.29 -11.65
N VAL A 49 2.20 31.88 -11.48
CA VAL A 49 2.98 32.54 -12.54
C VAL A 49 4.17 31.69 -12.98
N GLY A 50 4.67 31.95 -14.19
CA GLY A 50 5.88 31.30 -14.71
C GLY A 50 7.13 31.67 -13.90
N LEU A 51 8.14 30.81 -14.01
CA LEU A 51 9.47 31.04 -13.47
C LEU A 51 10.16 32.21 -14.19
N HIS A 52 11.09 32.86 -13.49
CA HIS A 52 11.87 33.98 -14.01
C HIS A 52 13.32 33.91 -13.52
N GLY A 53 14.22 34.57 -14.24
CA GLY A 53 15.66 34.64 -13.93
C GLY A 53 16.53 33.72 -14.79
N GLU A 54 17.55 34.30 -15.41
CA GLU A 54 18.45 33.61 -16.36
C GLU A 54 19.31 32.53 -15.68
N SER A 55 19.79 32.79 -14.46
CA SER A 55 20.59 31.83 -13.69
C SER A 55 19.77 30.57 -13.36
N LEU A 56 18.52 30.73 -12.90
CA LEU A 56 17.62 29.61 -12.63
C LEU A 56 17.29 28.83 -13.91
N ARG A 57 17.06 29.55 -15.02
CA ARG A 57 16.82 28.93 -16.33
C ARG A 57 18.01 28.08 -16.76
N ALA A 58 19.24 28.59 -16.62
CA ALA A 58 20.45 27.88 -17.00
C ALA A 58 20.65 26.59 -16.18
N GLU A 59 20.47 26.66 -14.86
CA GLU A 59 20.57 25.48 -13.98
C GLU A 59 19.50 24.43 -14.29
N LEU A 60 18.24 24.86 -14.47
CA LEU A 60 17.16 23.93 -14.85
C LEU A 60 17.42 23.31 -16.23
N THR A 61 17.89 24.09 -17.19
CA THR A 61 18.25 23.58 -18.52
C THR A 61 19.33 22.52 -18.41
N LYS A 62 20.35 22.72 -17.58
CA LYS A 62 21.42 21.74 -17.34
C LYS A 62 20.88 20.43 -16.73
N VAL A 63 19.97 20.52 -15.78
CA VAL A 63 19.32 19.34 -15.16
C VAL A 63 18.53 18.54 -16.19
N PHE A 64 17.69 19.21 -16.97
CA PHE A 64 16.83 18.54 -17.96
C PHE A 64 17.60 18.05 -19.19
N LEU A 65 18.72 18.69 -19.54
CA LEU A 65 19.60 18.26 -20.63
C LEU A 65 20.11 16.83 -20.42
N VAL A 66 20.51 16.47 -19.20
CA VAL A 66 20.94 15.09 -18.86
C VAL A 66 19.82 14.09 -19.12
N SER A 67 18.58 14.48 -18.82
CA SER A 67 17.40 13.64 -19.05
C SER A 67 17.09 13.50 -20.55
N ALA A 68 17.16 14.59 -21.31
CA ALA A 68 16.98 14.61 -22.76
C ALA A 68 18.04 13.78 -23.51
N GLN A 69 19.31 13.85 -23.06
CA GLN A 69 20.40 13.02 -23.58
C GLN A 69 20.13 11.53 -23.39
N ASN A 70 19.47 11.16 -22.29
CA ASN A 70 19.08 9.79 -21.96
C ASN A 70 17.68 9.40 -22.47
N ALA A 71 17.04 10.19 -23.34
CA ALA A 71 15.68 9.93 -23.83
C ALA A 71 15.48 8.51 -24.41
N LYS A 72 16.50 7.93 -25.06
CA LYS A 72 16.47 6.54 -25.55
C LYS A 72 16.28 5.51 -24.43
N LYS A 73 16.85 5.75 -23.24
CA LYS A 73 16.67 4.91 -22.05
C LYS A 73 15.34 5.18 -21.36
N LEU A 74 14.82 6.41 -21.45
CA LEU A 74 13.58 6.83 -20.80
C LEU A 74 12.32 6.45 -21.59
N ALA A 75 12.39 6.38 -22.92
CA ALA A 75 11.27 6.02 -23.79
C ALA A 75 10.55 4.71 -23.39
N PRO A 76 11.24 3.58 -23.14
CA PRO A 76 10.57 2.36 -22.68
C PRO A 76 10.03 2.45 -21.24
N CYS A 77 10.48 3.42 -20.43
CA CYS A 77 10.01 3.65 -19.06
C CYS A 77 8.69 4.44 -18.99
N GLY A 78 8.18 4.95 -20.12
CA GLY A 78 6.91 5.69 -20.21
C GLY A 78 5.66 4.82 -20.09
N ASN A 79 5.80 3.49 -20.07
CA ASN A 79 4.69 2.58 -19.80
C ASN A 79 4.35 2.61 -18.30
N THR A 80 3.13 3.03 -17.97
CA THR A 80 2.59 3.00 -16.62
C THR A 80 2.32 1.59 -16.09
N LEU A 81 2.36 0.51 -16.86
CA LEU A 81 2.15 -0.87 -16.36
C LEU A 81 3.35 -1.39 -15.54
N PRO A 82 4.62 -1.33 -16.01
CA PRO A 82 5.79 -1.61 -15.17
C PRO A 82 5.94 -0.60 -14.04
N ASN A 83 5.60 0.67 -14.29
CA ASN A 83 5.68 1.71 -13.25
C ASN A 83 4.54 1.58 -12.23
N GLU A 84 3.41 0.96 -12.58
CA GLU A 84 2.37 0.49 -11.66
C GLU A 84 2.82 -0.73 -10.89
N SER A 85 3.63 -1.62 -11.46
CA SER A 85 4.27 -2.72 -10.72
C SER A 85 5.31 -2.19 -9.72
N PHE A 86 6.09 -1.18 -10.10
CA PHE A 86 7.02 -0.48 -9.19
C PHE A 86 6.26 0.35 -8.15
N ASN A 87 5.25 1.13 -8.56
CA ASN A 87 4.39 1.88 -7.64
C ASN A 87 3.56 0.94 -6.76
N ASN A 88 3.15 -0.24 -7.21
CA ASN A 88 2.57 -1.30 -6.37
C ASN A 88 3.63 -1.89 -5.44
N SER A 89 4.86 -2.06 -5.90
CA SER A 89 5.96 -2.54 -5.06
C SER A 89 6.27 -1.54 -3.96
N VAL A 90 6.35 -0.24 -4.26
CA VAL A 90 6.57 0.86 -3.31
C VAL A 90 5.34 1.08 -2.41
N ALA A 91 4.13 1.10 -2.97
CA ALA A 91 2.87 1.16 -2.21
C ALA A 91 2.67 -0.09 -1.36
N SER A 92 3.23 -1.25 -1.75
CA SER A 92 3.23 -2.45 -0.92
C SER A 92 4.22 -2.41 0.24
N LYS A 93 5.22 -1.52 0.17
CA LYS A 93 6.06 -1.17 1.34
C LYS A 93 5.35 -0.18 2.26
N ALA A 94 4.29 0.51 1.82
CA ALA A 94 3.45 1.33 2.66
C ALA A 94 2.38 0.45 3.36
N PRO A 95 2.45 0.21 4.68
CA PRO A 95 1.62 -0.81 5.32
C PRO A 95 0.13 -0.47 5.43
N LYS A 96 -0.31 0.62 4.77
CA LYS A 96 -1.70 1.05 4.72
C LYS A 96 -2.37 1.03 3.34
N ALA A 97 -1.64 0.68 2.28
CA ALA A 97 -2.25 0.38 1.00
C ALA A 97 -2.96 -1.00 1.00
N TRP A 98 -2.57 -1.88 1.93
CA TRP A 98 -3.09 -3.25 2.03
C TRP A 98 -3.94 -3.38 3.29
N HIS A 99 -5.22 -3.71 3.10
CA HIS A 99 -6.12 -4.07 4.19
C HIS A 99 -5.66 -5.44 4.72
N TYR A 100 -4.72 -5.47 5.67
CA TYR A 100 -4.33 -6.70 6.39
C TYR A 100 -5.43 -7.17 7.36
N SER A 101 -6.70 -7.03 6.97
CA SER A 101 -7.85 -7.61 7.67
C SER A 101 -8.03 -9.06 7.25
N GLY A 102 -6.92 -9.80 7.18
CA GLY A 102 -6.99 -11.24 7.36
C GLY A 102 -7.47 -11.48 8.77
N SER A 103 -8.49 -12.30 8.95
CA SER A 103 -8.91 -12.79 10.27
C SER A 103 -7.69 -13.20 11.11
N GLU A 104 -7.80 -13.17 12.44
CA GLU A 104 -6.74 -13.68 13.32
C GLU A 104 -6.29 -15.10 12.93
N SER A 105 -7.20 -15.89 12.33
CA SER A 105 -6.90 -17.19 11.75
C SER A 105 -5.99 -17.14 10.51
N LEU A 106 -6.13 -16.18 9.60
CA LEU A 106 -5.20 -16.03 8.47
C LEU A 106 -3.81 -15.63 8.96
N VAL A 107 -3.74 -14.71 9.93
CA VAL A 107 -2.48 -14.27 10.55
C VAL A 107 -1.76 -15.44 11.25
N TYR A 108 -2.50 -16.27 11.98
CA TYR A 108 -1.95 -17.46 12.64
C TYR A 108 -1.42 -18.48 11.63
N ARG A 109 -2.23 -18.81 10.60
CA ARG A 109 -1.86 -19.79 9.55
C ARG A 109 -0.65 -19.36 8.73
N VAL A 110 -0.56 -18.06 8.43
CA VAL A 110 0.59 -17.47 7.71
C VAL A 110 1.87 -17.57 8.55
N LYS A 111 1.79 -17.33 9.88
CA LYS A 111 2.94 -17.46 10.79
C LYS A 111 3.43 -18.90 10.93
N THR A 112 2.52 -19.86 11.06
CA THR A 112 2.89 -21.29 11.13
C THR A 112 3.54 -21.74 9.83
N LEU A 113 3.03 -21.29 8.68
CA LEU A 113 3.61 -21.59 7.37
C LEU A 113 5.04 -21.05 7.22
N ASP A 114 5.32 -19.80 7.60
CA ASP A 114 6.67 -19.22 7.55
C ASP A 114 7.70 -20.05 8.34
N SER A 115 7.32 -20.52 9.53
CA SER A 115 8.17 -21.38 10.37
C SER A 115 8.43 -22.78 9.77
N HIS A 116 7.56 -23.27 8.89
CA HIS A 116 7.69 -24.58 8.24
C HIS A 116 8.30 -24.50 6.83
N MET A 117 8.01 -23.43 6.08
CA MET A 117 8.56 -23.19 4.73
C MET A 117 10.05 -22.87 4.78
N THR A 118 10.52 -22.23 5.86
CA THR A 118 11.97 -22.01 6.09
C THR A 118 12.76 -23.28 6.38
N ASN A 119 12.09 -24.41 6.70
CA ASN A 119 12.79 -25.59 7.17
C ASN A 119 12.75 -26.81 6.24
N ASN A 120 11.75 -27.05 5.38
CA ASN A 120 11.69 -28.32 4.59
C ASN A 120 10.71 -28.37 3.40
N VAL A 121 10.22 -27.25 2.87
CA VAL A 121 9.42 -27.27 1.62
C VAL A 121 10.19 -26.49 0.57
N SER A 122 10.60 -27.16 -0.52
CA SER A 122 11.21 -26.45 -1.64
C SER A 122 10.23 -25.40 -2.17
N GLU A 123 10.70 -24.17 -2.34
CA GLU A 123 9.95 -23.08 -2.98
C GLU A 123 9.46 -23.47 -4.39
N ASP A 124 10.02 -24.53 -4.97
CA ASP A 124 9.72 -25.04 -6.30
C ASP A 124 8.38 -25.78 -6.43
N CYS A 125 7.72 -26.19 -5.33
CA CYS A 125 6.48 -26.99 -5.41
C CYS A 125 5.19 -26.22 -5.11
N VAL A 126 5.24 -25.08 -4.42
CA VAL A 126 4.04 -24.30 -4.05
C VAL A 126 4.14 -22.91 -4.64
N ILE A 127 3.32 -22.62 -5.64
CA ILE A 127 3.31 -21.31 -6.34
C ILE A 127 2.31 -20.31 -5.74
N GLY A 128 1.43 -20.74 -4.82
CA GLY A 128 0.43 -19.89 -4.20
C GLY A 128 -0.56 -20.65 -3.32
N PHE A 129 -1.48 -19.89 -2.72
CA PHE A 129 -2.50 -20.37 -1.79
C PHE A 129 -3.86 -19.80 -2.16
N VAL A 130 -4.95 -20.45 -1.71
CA VAL A 130 -6.33 -19.98 -1.89
C VAL A 130 -6.96 -19.67 -0.54
N GLU A 131 -7.52 -18.47 -0.38
CA GLU A 131 -8.34 -18.14 0.79
C GLU A 131 -9.73 -18.76 0.66
N THR A 132 -9.89 -19.95 1.24
CA THR A 132 -11.14 -20.74 1.20
C THR A 132 -12.38 -19.97 1.66
N LEU A 133 -12.27 -19.08 2.66
CA LEU A 133 -13.40 -18.23 3.06
C LEU A 133 -13.82 -17.26 1.95
N ALA A 134 -12.86 -16.60 1.30
CA ALA A 134 -13.14 -15.70 0.18
C ALA A 134 -13.68 -16.48 -1.02
N LEU A 135 -13.12 -17.66 -1.28
CA LEU A 135 -13.59 -18.59 -2.31
C LEU A 135 -15.06 -18.95 -2.10
N PHE A 136 -15.43 -19.41 -0.90
CA PHE A 136 -16.80 -19.84 -0.62
C PHE A 136 -17.78 -18.68 -0.61
N LYS A 137 -17.40 -17.47 -0.18
CA LYS A 137 -18.26 -16.29 -0.32
C LYS A 137 -18.59 -15.93 -1.76
N LYS A 138 -17.68 -16.22 -2.71
CA LYS A 138 -17.91 -16.00 -4.14
C LYS A 138 -18.68 -17.15 -4.79
N ALA A 139 -18.34 -18.39 -4.44
CA ALA A 139 -18.94 -19.58 -5.01
C ALA A 139 -20.36 -19.86 -4.48
N LEU A 140 -20.60 -19.58 -3.20
CA LEU A 140 -21.84 -19.91 -2.48
C LEU A 140 -22.50 -18.63 -2.00
N THR A 141 -23.05 -17.86 -2.95
CA THR A 141 -23.73 -16.60 -2.63
C THR A 141 -24.99 -16.85 -1.77
N ASN A 142 -25.42 -15.82 -1.02
CA ASN A 142 -26.66 -15.84 -0.22
C ASN A 142 -26.66 -16.74 1.03
N ARG A 143 -25.50 -17.09 1.58
CA ARG A 143 -25.42 -17.73 2.90
C ARG A 143 -25.19 -16.71 4.03
N GLU A 144 -25.81 -16.96 5.17
CA GLU A 144 -25.59 -16.19 6.41
C GLU A 144 -24.26 -16.56 7.09
N LYS A 145 -23.86 -17.84 7.02
CA LYS A 145 -22.67 -18.37 7.72
C LYS A 145 -21.74 -19.10 6.78
N TYR A 146 -20.44 -18.87 6.95
CA TYR A 146 -19.35 -19.48 6.19
C TYR A 146 -18.31 -20.14 7.08
N SER A 147 -18.66 -20.46 8.33
CA SER A 147 -17.83 -21.36 9.15
C SER A 147 -17.70 -22.70 8.45
N GLN A 148 -16.54 -23.35 8.60
CA GLN A 148 -16.29 -24.67 8.03
C GLN A 148 -17.39 -25.67 8.44
N GLU A 149 -17.73 -25.70 9.73
CA GLU A 149 -18.81 -26.53 10.29
C GLU A 149 -20.17 -26.29 9.62
N SER A 150 -20.52 -25.03 9.35
CA SER A 150 -21.79 -24.72 8.68
C SER A 150 -21.78 -25.07 7.20
N LEU A 151 -20.62 -24.99 6.54
CA LEU A 151 -20.46 -25.45 5.15
C LEU A 151 -20.57 -26.98 5.07
N ASP A 152 -19.91 -27.70 5.97
CA ASP A 152 -19.90 -29.15 6.00
C ASP A 152 -21.29 -29.71 6.33
N ALA A 153 -22.00 -29.09 7.28
CA ALA A 153 -23.36 -29.49 7.62
C ALA A 153 -24.34 -29.29 6.45
N ASP A 154 -24.29 -28.14 5.80
CA ASP A 154 -25.26 -27.79 4.75
C ASP A 154 -24.98 -28.46 3.41
N LEU A 155 -23.70 -28.65 3.04
CA LEU A 155 -23.31 -29.16 1.72
C LEU A 155 -22.91 -30.62 1.71
N LEU A 156 -22.34 -31.13 2.81
CA LEU A 156 -21.87 -32.51 2.91
C LEU A 156 -22.77 -33.36 3.81
N GLY A 157 -23.71 -32.75 4.53
CA GLY A 157 -24.59 -33.43 5.47
C GLY A 157 -23.85 -33.99 6.69
N VAL A 158 -22.64 -33.49 6.98
CA VAL A 158 -21.81 -34.02 8.07
C VAL A 158 -21.67 -33.01 9.20
N ARG A 159 -21.87 -33.47 10.43
CA ARG A 159 -21.58 -32.71 11.66
C ARG A 159 -20.39 -33.36 12.35
N TYR A 160 -19.23 -32.73 12.29
CA TYR A 160 -18.01 -33.24 12.91
C TYR A 160 -17.79 -32.63 14.31
N SER A 161 -17.20 -33.39 15.22
CA SER A 161 -16.61 -32.88 16.46
C SER A 161 -15.18 -32.43 16.16
N THR A 162 -14.93 -31.12 16.25
CA THR A 162 -13.63 -30.49 15.94
C THR A 162 -12.57 -30.88 16.97
N GLN A 163 -11.77 -31.92 16.67
CA GLN A 163 -10.66 -32.32 17.56
C GLN A 163 -9.39 -32.85 16.85
N ASN A 164 -9.35 -32.96 15.51
CA ASN A 164 -8.16 -33.42 14.76
C ASN A 164 -7.95 -32.67 13.43
N SER A 165 -6.73 -32.17 13.19
CA SER A 165 -6.36 -31.38 12.00
C SER A 165 -6.50 -32.13 10.67
N LEU A 166 -6.36 -33.46 10.66
CA LEU A 166 -6.61 -34.28 9.46
C LEU A 166 -8.09 -34.31 9.07
N GLU A 167 -8.98 -34.29 10.08
CA GLU A 167 -10.43 -34.28 9.88
C GLU A 167 -10.95 -32.89 9.50
N ASP A 168 -10.16 -31.82 9.66
CA ASP A 168 -10.48 -30.49 9.14
C ASP A 168 -10.17 -30.35 7.63
N VAL A 169 -9.21 -31.13 7.11
CA VAL A 169 -8.74 -31.01 5.72
C VAL A 169 -9.59 -31.84 4.75
N ARG A 170 -10.07 -33.02 5.16
CA ARG A 170 -10.89 -33.88 4.27
C ARG A 170 -12.22 -33.22 3.86
N PRO A 171 -13.00 -32.60 4.77
CA PRO A 171 -14.22 -31.89 4.39
C PRO A 171 -13.89 -30.69 3.51
N LEU A 172 -12.84 -29.94 3.84
CA LEU A 172 -12.40 -28.80 3.04
C LEU A 172 -12.04 -29.20 1.60
N GLN A 173 -11.36 -30.34 1.40
CA GLN A 173 -11.07 -30.87 0.07
C GLN A 173 -12.35 -31.20 -0.71
N ARG A 174 -13.37 -31.76 -0.03
CA ARG A 174 -14.68 -32.05 -0.64
C ARG A 174 -15.42 -30.77 -0.99
N LEU A 175 -15.43 -29.78 -0.11
CA LEU A 175 -16.06 -28.47 -0.34
C LEU A 175 -15.43 -27.73 -1.54
N VAL A 176 -14.10 -27.76 -1.66
CA VAL A 176 -13.40 -27.17 -2.81
C VAL A 176 -13.70 -27.91 -4.11
N SER A 177 -14.11 -29.19 -4.03
CA SER A 177 -14.49 -30.01 -5.19
C SER A 177 -15.97 -29.88 -5.57
N CYS A 178 -16.77 -29.08 -4.83
CA CYS A 178 -18.17 -28.85 -5.15
C CYS A 178 -18.34 -28.13 -6.50
N LYS A 179 -19.43 -28.41 -7.20
CA LYS A 179 -19.71 -27.90 -8.56
C LYS A 179 -19.80 -26.37 -8.63
N GLU A 180 -20.15 -25.73 -7.53
CA GLU A 180 -20.25 -24.27 -7.37
C GLU A 180 -18.87 -23.59 -7.36
N VAL A 181 -17.82 -24.34 -7.00
CA VAL A 181 -16.44 -23.84 -6.97
C VAL A 181 -15.84 -23.90 -8.38
N THR A 182 -15.61 -22.72 -8.97
CA THR A 182 -15.05 -22.61 -10.32
C THR A 182 -13.58 -22.18 -10.29
N ARG A 183 -12.84 -22.49 -11.38
CA ARG A 183 -11.46 -22.03 -11.57
C ARG A 183 -11.32 -20.51 -11.45
N LYS A 184 -12.31 -19.77 -11.97
CA LYS A 184 -12.36 -18.30 -11.86
C LYS A 184 -12.34 -17.86 -10.40
N TYR A 185 -13.23 -18.40 -9.57
CA TYR A 185 -13.30 -18.04 -8.15
C TYR A 185 -12.07 -18.46 -7.36
N MET A 186 -11.44 -19.59 -7.72
CA MET A 186 -10.17 -20.00 -7.14
C MET A 186 -9.08 -18.97 -7.42
N ILE A 187 -8.86 -18.59 -8.67
CA ILE A 187 -7.84 -17.60 -9.05
C ILE A 187 -8.07 -16.26 -8.36
N GLU A 188 -9.29 -15.75 -8.36
CA GLU A 188 -9.60 -14.46 -7.72
C GLU A 188 -9.48 -14.49 -6.19
N SER A 189 -9.42 -15.68 -5.59
CA SER A 189 -9.27 -15.88 -4.14
C SER A 189 -7.86 -16.38 -3.79
N SER A 190 -6.96 -16.44 -4.77
CA SER A 190 -5.59 -16.86 -4.59
C SER A 190 -4.66 -15.70 -4.21
N PHE A 191 -3.58 -16.04 -3.52
CA PHE A 191 -2.45 -15.15 -3.23
C PHE A 191 -1.13 -15.91 -3.33
N THR A 192 -0.05 -15.19 -3.60
CA THR A 192 1.27 -15.77 -3.83
C THR A 192 1.97 -16.18 -2.53
N THR A 193 2.98 -17.05 -2.64
CA THR A 193 3.91 -17.35 -1.55
C THR A 193 4.63 -16.10 -1.05
N GLU A 194 5.04 -15.21 -1.96
CA GLU A 194 5.66 -13.93 -1.60
C GLU A 194 4.75 -13.08 -0.70
N PHE A 195 3.44 -13.05 -0.99
CA PHE A 195 2.47 -12.36 -0.16
C PHE A 195 2.40 -12.95 1.26
N VAL A 196 2.46 -14.29 1.40
CA VAL A 196 2.47 -14.97 2.70
C VAL A 196 3.68 -14.57 3.51
N VAL A 197 4.88 -14.66 2.93
CA VAL A 197 6.13 -14.27 3.60
C VAL A 197 6.08 -12.81 4.02
N ARG A 198 5.59 -11.92 3.15
CA ARG A 198 5.44 -10.50 3.48
C ARG A 198 4.45 -10.26 4.61
N SER A 199 3.33 -10.97 4.61
CA SER A 199 2.29 -10.88 5.63
C SER A 199 2.81 -11.41 6.98
N ALA A 200 3.58 -12.50 7.00
CA ALA A 200 4.23 -13.02 8.20
C ALA A 200 5.18 -11.98 8.82
N LYS A 201 6.09 -11.43 8.00
CA LYS A 201 7.01 -10.35 8.41
C LYS A 201 6.27 -9.13 8.93
N TYR A 202 5.21 -8.70 8.24
CA TYR A 202 4.35 -7.62 8.69
C TYR A 202 3.75 -7.90 10.08
N CYS A 203 3.24 -9.10 10.32
CA CYS A 203 2.62 -9.45 11.60
C CYS A 203 3.63 -9.47 12.75
N VAL A 204 4.85 -9.93 12.51
CA VAL A 204 5.95 -9.87 13.49
C VAL A 204 6.28 -8.41 13.80
N GLN A 205 6.51 -7.60 12.77
CA GLN A 205 6.87 -6.19 12.94
C GLN A 205 5.77 -5.38 13.61
N LYS A 206 4.50 -5.58 13.23
CA LYS A 206 3.35 -4.93 13.86
C LYS A 206 3.27 -5.24 15.34
N LYS A 207 3.53 -6.50 15.73
CA LYS A 207 3.55 -6.91 17.15
C LYS A 207 4.66 -6.19 17.92
N PHE A 208 5.87 -6.15 17.36
CA PHE A 208 6.98 -5.41 17.95
C PHE A 208 6.65 -3.91 18.10
N ASN A 209 6.18 -3.27 17.03
CA ASN A 209 5.81 -1.86 17.06
C ASN A 209 4.74 -1.56 18.11
N LEU A 210 3.73 -2.43 18.21
CA LEU A 210 2.66 -2.29 19.20
C LEU A 210 3.20 -2.36 20.64
N GLN A 211 4.18 -3.23 20.91
CA GLN A 211 4.84 -3.31 22.22
C GLN A 211 5.53 -1.97 22.57
N THR A 212 6.18 -1.31 21.60
CA THR A 212 6.80 0.00 21.87
C THR A 212 5.79 1.06 22.29
N LEU A 213 4.52 0.95 21.88
CA LEU A 213 3.46 1.91 22.16
C LEU A 213 2.77 1.68 23.53
N HIS A 214 3.21 0.66 24.29
CA HIS A 214 2.62 0.34 25.58
C HIS A 214 2.59 1.51 26.59
N PRO A 215 3.60 2.41 26.66
CA PRO A 215 3.53 3.59 27.52
C PRO A 215 2.31 4.48 27.24
N LEU A 216 1.95 4.67 25.96
CA LEU A 216 0.81 5.51 25.56
C LEU A 216 -0.53 4.87 25.91
N VAL A 217 -0.61 3.54 25.82
CA VAL A 217 -1.82 2.78 26.19
C VAL A 217 -2.00 2.76 27.70
N THR A 218 -0.92 2.52 28.44
CA THR A 218 -0.93 2.46 29.91
C THR A 218 -1.26 3.82 30.52
N ALA A 219 -0.71 4.90 29.96
CA ALA A 219 -1.04 6.28 30.33
C ALA A 219 -2.43 6.72 29.83
N LYS A 220 -3.20 5.85 29.17
CA LYS A 220 -4.54 6.12 28.61
C LYS A 220 -4.59 7.30 27.64
N VAL A 221 -3.46 7.63 27.02
CA VAL A 221 -3.36 8.66 25.96
C VAL A 221 -4.03 8.16 24.68
N VAL A 222 -3.91 6.87 24.40
CA VAL A 222 -4.56 6.23 23.25
C VAL A 222 -5.14 4.88 23.64
N SER A 223 -6.23 4.48 22.98
CA SER A 223 -6.78 3.13 23.15
C SER A 223 -5.89 2.07 22.49
N LYS A 224 -6.05 0.80 22.89
CA LYS A 224 -5.37 -0.34 22.25
C LYS A 224 -5.60 -0.36 20.72
N GLY A 225 -6.83 -0.14 20.27
CA GLY A 225 -7.15 -0.10 18.84
C GLY A 225 -6.49 1.08 18.11
N MET A 226 -6.29 2.22 18.77
CA MET A 226 -5.54 3.34 18.20
C MET A 226 -4.04 3.03 18.13
N ALA A 227 -3.47 2.40 19.16
CA ALA A 227 -2.08 1.94 19.14
C ALA A 227 -1.85 0.91 18.02
N GLU A 228 -2.79 0.00 17.75
CA GLU A 228 -2.74 -0.92 16.62
C GLU A 228 -2.75 -0.19 15.26
N LYS A 229 -3.53 0.91 15.15
CA LYS A 229 -3.55 1.78 13.96
C LYS A 229 -2.23 2.54 13.76
N ILE A 230 -1.52 2.88 14.84
CA ILE A 230 -0.17 3.47 14.80
C ILE A 230 0.88 2.41 14.42
N ALA A 231 0.83 1.25 15.06
CA ALA A 231 1.79 0.16 14.82
C ALA A 231 1.72 -0.40 13.40
N GLY A 232 0.49 -0.47 12.83
CA GLY A 232 0.21 -0.94 11.49
C GLY A 232 1.14 -0.35 10.41
N PRO A 233 1.19 0.99 10.21
CA PRO A 233 2.09 1.66 9.26
C PRO A 233 3.57 1.69 9.65
N GLY A 234 4.03 0.83 10.55
CA GLY A 234 5.44 0.78 10.92
C GLY A 234 5.86 1.80 11.98
N LEU A 235 4.93 2.52 12.60
CA LEU A 235 5.29 3.55 13.58
C LEU A 235 5.50 2.93 14.96
N THR A 236 6.54 3.40 15.63
CA THR A 236 6.93 3.01 16.99
C THR A 236 6.81 4.23 17.89
N PHE A 237 6.90 4.03 19.20
CA PHE A 237 6.97 5.13 20.15
C PHE A 237 8.11 6.11 19.85
N HIS A 238 9.29 5.57 19.49
CA HIS A 238 10.45 6.38 19.13
C HIS A 238 10.18 7.28 17.91
N HIS A 239 9.49 6.78 16.89
CA HIS A 239 9.11 7.60 15.74
C HIS A 239 8.21 8.78 16.15
N LEU A 240 7.23 8.55 17.03
CA LEU A 240 6.35 9.62 17.54
C LEU A 240 7.14 10.64 18.36
N GLN A 241 8.00 10.17 19.27
CA GLN A 241 8.84 11.03 20.09
C GLN A 241 9.77 11.90 19.23
N LEU A 242 10.43 11.32 18.24
CA LEU A 242 11.33 12.04 17.33
C LEU A 242 10.56 13.07 16.49
N SER A 243 9.38 12.71 15.97
CA SER A 243 8.51 13.65 15.25
C SER A 243 8.10 14.83 16.14
N PHE A 244 7.76 14.56 17.39
CA PHE A 244 7.43 15.62 18.36
C PHE A 244 8.65 16.49 18.70
N GLN A 245 9.84 15.90 18.91
CA GLN A 245 11.06 16.66 19.19
C GLN A 245 11.42 17.62 18.05
N ARG A 246 11.16 17.22 16.79
CA ARG A 246 11.50 18.01 15.60
C ARG A 246 10.49 19.09 15.25
N GLY A 247 9.21 18.88 15.54
CA GLY A 247 8.14 19.77 15.06
C GLY A 247 6.96 19.93 16.02
N GLY A 248 7.12 19.54 17.28
CA GLY A 248 6.06 19.57 18.29
C GLY A 248 4.80 18.83 17.82
N GLN A 249 3.66 19.46 18.07
CA GLN A 249 2.36 18.94 17.66
C GLN A 249 2.23 18.79 16.13
N ASP A 250 2.84 19.70 15.35
CA ASP A 250 2.77 19.65 13.89
C ASP A 250 3.59 18.49 13.34
N GLY A 251 4.72 18.15 13.98
CA GLY A 251 5.48 16.95 13.67
C GLY A 251 4.66 15.67 13.81
N LEU A 252 3.87 15.57 14.89
CA LEU A 252 2.91 14.47 15.10
C LEU A 252 1.77 14.51 14.09
N SER A 253 1.21 15.69 13.80
CA SER A 253 0.15 15.86 12.81
C SER A 253 0.59 15.38 11.42
N ASN A 254 1.80 15.74 11.01
CA ASN A 254 2.36 15.36 9.72
C ASN A 254 2.51 13.85 9.58
N ILE A 255 3.11 13.18 10.56
CA ILE A 255 3.33 11.72 10.49
C ILE A 255 2.03 10.92 10.69
N LEU A 256 1.06 11.41 11.46
CA LEU A 256 -0.20 10.70 11.70
C LEU A 256 -1.26 10.99 10.63
N SER A 257 -1.24 12.17 10.01
CA SER A 257 -2.25 12.61 9.03
C SER A 257 -1.80 12.49 7.57
N GLU A 258 -0.53 12.15 7.32
CA GLU A 258 0.02 11.92 5.96
C GLU A 258 -0.96 11.09 5.11
N LYS A 259 -1.33 11.57 3.92
CA LYS A 259 -2.30 10.86 3.09
C LYS A 259 -1.62 9.73 2.32
N ILE A 260 -2.02 8.50 2.59
CA ILE A 260 -1.66 7.30 1.83
C ILE A 260 -2.92 6.83 1.11
N ASN A 261 -2.90 6.83 -0.23
CA ASN A 261 -4.07 6.52 -1.08
C ASN A 261 -5.32 7.34 -0.71
N GLY A 262 -5.13 8.64 -0.46
CA GLY A 262 -6.22 9.56 -0.11
C GLY A 262 -6.74 9.45 1.33
N LYS A 263 -6.33 8.44 2.10
CA LYS A 263 -6.70 8.25 3.51
C LYS A 263 -5.56 8.66 4.43
N ALA A 264 -5.89 9.24 5.58
CA ALA A 264 -4.91 9.58 6.60
C ALA A 264 -4.08 8.35 6.99
N ARG A 265 -2.79 8.58 7.31
CA ARG A 265 -1.88 7.52 7.72
C ARG A 265 -2.51 6.86 8.94
N VAL A 266 -2.48 7.45 10.11
CA VAL A 266 -3.13 6.86 11.29
C VAL A 266 -4.49 7.52 11.53
N THR A 267 -4.49 8.84 11.64
CA THR A 267 -5.65 9.63 12.04
C THR A 267 -5.38 11.10 11.75
N SER A 268 -6.44 11.83 11.38
CA SER A 268 -6.44 13.30 11.34
C SER A 268 -7.23 13.92 12.49
N ASN A 269 -7.60 13.12 13.49
CA ASN A 269 -8.33 13.59 14.65
C ASN A 269 -7.42 14.45 15.53
N ARG A 270 -7.70 15.76 15.57
CA ARG A 270 -6.94 16.75 16.33
C ARG A 270 -6.89 16.46 17.83
N ARG A 271 -7.94 15.87 18.42
CA ARG A 271 -7.97 15.55 19.86
C ARG A 271 -6.87 14.55 20.21
N ILE A 272 -6.76 13.48 19.44
CA ILE A 272 -5.74 12.43 19.64
C ILE A 272 -4.34 13.01 19.46
N ILE A 273 -4.14 13.85 18.44
CA ILE A 273 -2.85 14.50 18.18
C ILE A 273 -2.47 15.43 19.35
N SER A 274 -3.42 16.16 19.92
CA SER A 274 -3.21 17.02 21.08
C SER A 274 -2.88 16.21 22.34
N GLU A 275 -3.58 15.11 22.60
CA GLU A 275 -3.29 14.21 23.74
C GLU A 275 -1.87 13.63 23.65
N LEU A 276 -1.46 13.17 22.46
CA LEU A 276 -0.09 12.69 22.21
C LEU A 276 0.94 13.80 22.43
N SER A 277 0.67 15.00 21.90
CA SER A 277 1.53 16.18 22.07
C SER A 277 1.72 16.51 23.56
N ASN A 278 0.63 16.55 24.32
CA ASN A 278 0.67 16.80 25.76
C ASN A 278 1.49 15.74 26.49
N PHE A 279 1.27 14.46 26.19
CA PHE A 279 2.04 13.37 26.79
C PHE A 279 3.55 13.55 26.59
N PHE A 280 4.01 13.89 25.38
CA PHE A 280 5.43 14.11 25.13
C PHE A 280 5.97 15.42 25.71
N ASN A 281 5.12 16.41 25.95
CA ASN A 281 5.51 17.66 26.59
C ASN A 281 5.78 17.48 28.10
N TYR A 282 4.99 16.64 28.78
CA TYR A 282 5.15 16.37 30.22
C TYR A 282 6.26 15.36 30.54
N ASN A 283 6.69 14.56 29.58
CA ASN A 283 7.75 13.55 29.73
C ASN A 283 9.06 13.96 29.04
N LYS A 284 9.36 15.27 29.04
CA LYS A 284 10.61 15.83 28.53
C LYS A 284 11.76 15.68 29.52
#